data_AF-A0A0T6BGE2-F1
#
_entry.id   AF-A0A0T6BGE2-F1
#
_cell.length_a   1.000
_cell.length_b   1.000
_cell.length_c   1.000
_cell.angle_alpha   90.00
_cell.angle_beta   90.00
_cell.angle_gamma   90.00
#
_symmetry.space_group_name_H-M   'P 1'
#
loop_
_entity.id
_entity.type
_entity.pdbx_description
1 polymer ?
#
loop_
_entity_poly.entity_id
_entity_poly.type
_entity_poly.pdbx_seq_one_letter_code
_entity_poly.pdbx_strand_id
1 'polypeptide(L)'
;YLIAQNRVKRADNNMVREAMMMRLQTKCQKNAASPDALSNLLYSTDEFSRSFVTNVFEKSGNCINLKREIELKMDVFLFNLKTCLSPKEDFLANFIRNAFNGVFEYFCDNNGRKLSEFKGSKGLQCVFNVDSSSFSSCIKPTSTHSTDAGEVILKQEGFCNDVTHIRKCIKKEIISQCNQDQRFVEISKDLLRIINDKCAGCAIFANFFLIVALILFHMKEYLF
;
A
#
# COMPACT_ATOMS: atom_id res chain seq x y z
N TYR A 1 14.51 7.25 -29.68
CA TYR A 1 13.79 6.07 -29.14
C TYR A 1 13.56 6.18 -27.64
N LEU A 2 14.60 6.06 -26.78
CA LEU A 2 14.48 6.10 -25.30
C LEU A 2 13.60 7.21 -24.71
N ILE A 3 13.75 8.46 -25.19
CA ILE A 3 12.94 9.61 -24.70
C ILE A 3 11.43 9.39 -24.90
N ALA A 4 11.01 8.70 -25.97
CA ALA A 4 9.60 8.42 -26.22
C ALA A 4 9.06 7.33 -25.25
N GLN A 5 9.83 6.28 -25.01
CA GLN A 5 9.47 5.23 -24.04
C GLN A 5 9.31 5.81 -22.62
N ASN A 6 10.20 6.71 -22.20
CA ASN A 6 10.10 7.38 -20.89
C ASN A 6 8.88 8.31 -20.78
N ARG A 7 8.37 8.87 -21.88
CA ARG A 7 7.11 9.66 -21.89
C ARG A 7 5.89 8.75 -21.75
N VAL A 8 5.83 7.65 -22.50
CA VAL A 8 4.71 6.68 -22.44
C VAL A 8 4.60 6.07 -21.04
N LYS A 9 5.71 5.60 -20.47
CA LYS A 9 5.75 5.02 -19.11
C LYS A 9 5.28 5.97 -18.02
N ARG A 10 5.54 7.28 -18.17
CA ARG A 10 5.11 8.30 -17.20
C ARG A 10 3.60 8.60 -17.30
N ALA A 11 3.01 8.51 -18.50
CA ALA A 11 1.56 8.67 -18.69
C ALA A 11 0.76 7.51 -18.08
N ASP A 12 1.21 6.26 -18.28
CA ASP A 12 0.52 5.05 -17.82
C ASP A 12 0.29 5.01 -16.30
N ASN A 13 1.26 5.45 -15.51
CA ASN A 13 1.13 5.47 -14.04
C ASN A 13 0.25 6.63 -13.56
N ASN A 14 0.28 7.78 -14.26
CA ASN A 14 -0.61 8.91 -13.97
C ASN A 14 -2.08 8.49 -14.13
N MET A 15 -2.43 7.78 -15.20
CA MET A 15 -3.82 7.32 -15.41
C MET A 15 -4.34 6.42 -14.27
N VAL A 16 -3.51 5.53 -13.72
CA VAL A 16 -3.92 4.67 -12.58
C VAL A 16 -4.10 5.52 -11.31
N ARG A 17 -3.20 6.47 -11.04
CA ARG A 17 -3.30 7.40 -9.90
C ARG A 17 -4.53 8.30 -10.02
N GLU A 18 -4.78 8.88 -11.19
CA GLU A 18 -5.93 9.74 -11.47
C GLU A 18 -7.25 8.97 -11.36
N ALA A 19 -7.34 7.76 -11.89
CA ALA A 19 -8.51 6.90 -11.74
C ALA A 19 -8.80 6.52 -10.28
N MET A 20 -7.77 6.29 -9.46
CA MET A 20 -7.94 6.11 -8.01
C MET A 20 -8.42 7.40 -7.34
N MET A 21 -7.76 8.53 -7.61
CA MET A 21 -8.07 9.82 -7.00
C MET A 21 -9.50 10.27 -7.30
N MET A 22 -9.98 10.10 -8.53
CA MET A 22 -11.38 10.36 -8.88
C MET A 22 -12.35 9.46 -8.10
N ARG A 23 -12.07 8.15 -8.00
CA ARG A 23 -12.91 7.23 -7.19
C ARG A 23 -12.94 7.63 -5.71
N LEU A 24 -11.81 8.03 -5.15
CA LEU A 24 -11.71 8.46 -3.76
C LEU A 24 -12.46 9.78 -3.53
N GLN A 25 -12.31 10.74 -4.44
CA GLN A 25 -13.06 12.00 -4.44
C GLN A 25 -14.57 11.76 -4.48
N THR A 26 -15.07 10.93 -5.41
CA THR A 26 -16.50 10.60 -5.50
C THR A 26 -17.01 9.96 -4.22
N LYS A 27 -16.23 9.06 -3.60
CA LYS A 27 -16.60 8.42 -2.32
C LYS A 27 -16.64 9.42 -1.16
N CYS A 28 -15.61 10.26 -1.00
CA CYS A 28 -15.63 11.34 0.00
C CYS A 28 -16.82 12.29 -0.20
N GLN A 29 -17.08 12.74 -1.43
CA GLN A 29 -18.19 13.64 -1.76
C GLN A 29 -19.57 13.03 -1.54
N LYS A 30 -19.70 11.69 -1.63
CA LYS A 30 -20.98 10.98 -1.43
C LYS A 30 -21.25 10.62 0.03
N ASN A 31 -20.23 10.18 0.76
CA ASN A 31 -20.40 9.54 2.07
C ASN A 31 -20.07 10.47 3.25
N ALA A 32 -19.23 11.49 3.07
CA ALA A 32 -18.80 12.36 4.15
C ALA A 32 -19.76 13.55 4.37
N ALA A 33 -20.03 13.87 5.64
CA ALA A 33 -20.81 15.04 6.03
C ALA A 33 -20.04 16.38 5.96
N SER A 34 -18.74 16.36 5.65
CA SER A 34 -17.86 17.54 5.58
C SER A 34 -17.27 17.68 4.17
N PRO A 35 -17.24 18.89 3.59
CA PRO A 35 -16.61 19.13 2.29
C PRO A 35 -15.10 18.89 2.32
N ASP A 36 -14.46 19.06 3.50
CA ASP A 36 -13.01 18.93 3.68
C ASP A 36 -12.54 17.47 3.82
N ALA A 37 -13.45 16.49 3.84
CA ALA A 37 -13.11 15.09 4.10
C ALA A 37 -12.05 14.53 3.15
N LEU A 38 -12.09 14.88 1.86
CA LEU A 38 -11.04 14.50 0.91
C LEU A 38 -9.69 15.16 1.24
N SER A 39 -9.69 16.45 1.60
CA SER A 39 -8.47 17.18 1.98
C SER A 39 -7.84 16.58 3.23
N ASN A 40 -8.66 16.31 4.26
CA ASN A 40 -8.24 15.67 5.51
C ASN A 40 -7.70 14.26 5.29
N LEU A 41 -8.32 13.46 4.42
CA LEU A 41 -7.83 12.14 4.05
C LEU A 41 -6.49 12.21 3.31
N LEU A 42 -6.33 13.10 2.33
CA LEU A 42 -5.06 13.25 1.61
C LEU A 42 -3.93 13.75 2.52
N TYR A 43 -4.19 14.76 3.36
CA TYR A 43 -3.24 15.27 4.35
C TYR A 43 -2.82 14.20 5.36
N SER A 44 -3.78 13.46 5.92
CA SER A 44 -3.46 12.36 6.84
C SER A 44 -2.79 11.15 6.17
N THR A 45 -2.99 10.95 4.86
CA THR A 45 -2.25 9.96 4.07
C THR A 45 -0.78 10.36 3.90
N ASP A 46 -0.50 11.62 3.58
CA ASP A 46 0.87 12.16 3.50
C ASP A 46 1.58 12.11 4.87
N GLU A 47 0.91 12.56 5.94
CA GLU A 47 1.44 12.52 7.31
C GLU A 47 1.68 11.10 7.84
N PHE A 48 0.81 10.14 7.52
CA PHE A 48 1.04 8.71 7.82
C PHE A 48 2.21 8.16 7.00
N SER A 49 2.29 8.48 5.70
CA SER A 49 3.37 8.04 4.82
C SER A 49 4.72 8.59 5.29
N ARG A 50 4.82 9.90 5.53
CA ARG A 50 6.02 10.57 6.06
C ARG A 50 6.44 9.97 7.41
N SER A 51 5.51 9.82 8.36
CA SER A 51 5.80 9.21 9.65
C SER A 51 6.30 7.77 9.53
N PHE A 52 5.68 6.96 8.66
CA PHE A 52 6.15 5.62 8.35
C PHE A 52 7.58 5.67 7.77
N VAL A 53 7.85 6.49 6.76
CA VAL A 53 9.17 6.54 6.10
C VAL A 53 10.27 6.98 7.06
N THR A 54 10.08 8.10 7.75
CA THR A 54 11.07 8.65 8.69
C THR A 54 11.35 7.68 9.85
N ASN A 55 10.33 7.06 10.43
CA ASN A 55 10.57 6.07 11.49
C ASN A 55 11.17 4.77 10.93
N VAL A 56 10.55 4.16 9.92
CA VAL A 56 10.91 2.82 9.40
C VAL A 56 12.25 2.81 8.67
N PHE A 57 12.69 3.90 8.04
CA PHE A 57 13.98 3.96 7.33
C PHE A 57 15.01 4.87 7.99
N GLU A 58 14.67 6.13 8.27
CA GLU A 58 15.65 7.15 8.68
C GLU A 58 16.08 7.01 10.16
N LYS A 59 15.14 6.79 11.09
CA LYS A 59 15.46 6.64 12.51
C LYS A 59 16.06 5.27 12.85
N SER A 60 16.99 5.27 13.79
CA SER A 60 17.31 4.14 14.65
C SER A 60 16.56 4.30 15.99
N GLY A 61 16.07 3.21 16.57
CA GLY A 61 15.31 3.26 17.81
C GLY A 61 14.66 1.93 18.20
N ASN A 62 14.11 1.88 19.42
CA ASN A 62 13.33 0.74 19.88
C ASN A 62 12.02 0.65 19.07
N CYS A 63 11.75 -0.54 18.53
CA CYS A 63 10.61 -0.83 17.67
C CYS A 63 9.24 -0.55 18.34
N ILE A 64 9.16 -0.53 19.68
CA ILE A 64 7.96 -0.13 20.43
C ILE A 64 7.61 1.35 20.23
N ASN A 65 8.60 2.24 20.28
CA ASN A 65 8.39 3.68 20.10
C ASN A 65 8.07 3.99 18.63
N LEU A 66 8.83 3.37 17.73
CA LEU A 66 8.62 3.37 16.28
C LEU A 66 7.18 2.96 15.92
N LYS A 67 6.67 1.85 16.47
CA LYS A 67 5.28 1.41 16.28
C LYS A 67 4.30 2.48 16.77
N ARG A 68 4.45 2.98 18.01
CA ARG A 68 3.53 3.96 18.62
C ARG A 68 3.44 5.27 17.83
N GLU A 69 4.56 5.84 17.38
CA GLU A 69 4.56 7.09 16.60
C GLU A 69 3.76 6.96 15.28
N ILE A 70 3.84 5.79 14.65
CA ILE A 70 3.19 5.54 13.36
C ILE A 70 1.73 5.12 13.57
N GLU A 71 1.41 4.36 14.63
CA GLU A 71 0.03 4.04 15.03
C GLU A 71 -0.82 5.30 15.23
N LEU A 72 -0.29 6.32 15.91
CA LEU A 72 -0.99 7.60 16.10
C LEU A 72 -1.36 8.29 14.78
N LYS A 73 -0.49 8.20 13.77
CA LYS A 73 -0.74 8.76 12.43
C LYS A 73 -1.66 7.87 11.60
N MET A 74 -1.52 6.54 11.73
CA MET A 74 -2.42 5.56 11.13
C MET A 74 -3.85 5.76 11.63
N ASP A 75 -4.07 6.00 12.92
CA ASP A 75 -5.42 6.14 13.47
C ASP A 75 -6.15 7.39 12.96
N VAL A 76 -5.42 8.52 12.77
CA VAL A 76 -5.96 9.71 12.10
C VAL A 76 -6.28 9.43 10.62
N PHE A 77 -5.39 8.73 9.91
CA PHE A 77 -5.63 8.30 8.53
C PHE A 77 -6.85 7.37 8.41
N LEU A 78 -6.97 6.37 9.30
CA LEU A 78 -8.08 5.42 9.29
C LEU A 78 -9.41 6.08 9.66
N PHE A 79 -9.40 7.08 10.55
CA PHE A 79 -10.58 7.90 10.84
C PHE A 79 -11.04 8.67 9.60
N ASN A 80 -10.14 9.41 8.94
CA ASN A 80 -10.45 10.17 7.72
C ASN A 80 -10.77 9.26 6.53
N LEU A 81 -10.27 8.02 6.51
CA LEU A 81 -10.66 7.03 5.51
C LEU A 81 -12.11 6.58 5.73
N LYS A 82 -12.47 6.21 6.98
CA LYS A 82 -13.83 5.78 7.33
C LYS A 82 -14.90 6.82 6.98
N THR A 83 -14.63 8.12 7.12
CA THR A 83 -15.61 9.16 6.75
C THR A 83 -15.89 9.26 5.25
N CYS A 84 -14.96 8.81 4.39
CA CYS A 84 -15.17 8.75 2.94
C CYS A 84 -15.77 7.43 2.45
N LEU A 85 -15.79 6.36 3.26
CA LEU A 85 -16.24 5.04 2.84
C LEU A 85 -17.74 4.84 3.04
N SER A 86 -18.33 3.97 2.22
CA SER A 86 -19.70 3.52 2.48
C SER A 86 -19.71 2.51 3.65
N PRO A 87 -20.82 2.32 4.39
CA PRO A 87 -20.91 1.30 5.43
C PRO A 87 -20.67 -0.13 4.92
N LYS A 88 -20.88 -0.38 3.62
CA LYS A 88 -20.54 -1.65 2.96
C LYS A 88 -19.02 -1.90 2.89
N GLU A 89 -18.18 -0.89 3.12
CA GLU A 89 -16.73 -0.87 2.89
C GLU A 89 -15.90 -0.71 4.18
N ASP A 90 -16.52 -0.66 5.37
CA ASP A 90 -15.82 -0.36 6.64
C ASP A 90 -14.73 -1.40 7.02
N PHE A 91 -14.82 -2.61 6.46
CA PHE A 91 -13.78 -3.62 6.58
C PHE A 91 -12.41 -3.12 6.06
N LEU A 92 -12.35 -2.12 5.17
CA LEU A 92 -11.10 -1.59 4.61
C LEU A 92 -10.18 -1.06 5.71
N ALA A 93 -10.72 -0.23 6.61
CA ALA A 93 -9.94 0.36 7.69
C ALA A 93 -9.44 -0.73 8.67
N ASN A 94 -10.27 -1.73 8.93
CA ASN A 94 -9.93 -2.86 9.79
C ASN A 94 -8.85 -3.75 9.13
N PHE A 95 -8.94 -3.98 7.81
CA PHE A 95 -7.90 -4.68 7.04
C PHE A 95 -6.57 -3.95 7.12
N ILE A 96 -6.55 -2.63 6.86
CA ILE A 96 -5.33 -1.84 6.85
C ILE A 96 -4.65 -1.87 8.22
N ARG A 97 -5.40 -1.66 9.32
CA ARG A 97 -4.88 -1.78 10.70
C ARG A 97 -4.32 -3.18 10.98
N ASN A 98 -5.01 -4.23 10.57
CA ASN A 98 -4.58 -5.61 10.79
C ASN A 98 -3.34 -6.00 9.97
N ALA A 99 -3.23 -5.52 8.72
CA ALA A 99 -2.08 -5.73 7.86
C ALA A 99 -0.86 -4.94 8.37
N PHE A 100 -1.05 -3.68 8.76
CA PHE A 100 -0.04 -2.86 9.43
C PHE A 100 0.49 -3.54 10.69
N ASN A 101 -0.40 -3.96 11.59
CA ASN A 101 -0.02 -4.64 12.84
C ASN A 101 0.83 -5.89 12.57
N GLY A 102 0.42 -6.74 11.63
CA GLY A 102 1.20 -7.92 11.23
C GLY A 102 2.58 -7.59 10.64
N VAL A 103 2.67 -6.52 9.83
CA VAL A 103 3.95 -6.04 9.27
C VAL A 103 4.87 -5.53 10.39
N PHE A 104 4.34 -4.79 11.36
CA PHE A 104 5.12 -4.32 12.52
C PHE A 104 5.51 -5.44 13.46
N GLU A 105 4.61 -6.38 13.75
CA GLU A 105 4.92 -7.60 14.52
C GLU A 105 6.08 -8.37 13.88
N TYR A 106 6.05 -8.56 12.55
CA TYR A 106 7.14 -9.21 11.82
C TYR A 106 8.44 -8.39 11.81
N PHE A 107 8.37 -7.08 11.59
CA PHE A 107 9.57 -6.24 11.54
C PHE A 107 10.23 -6.07 12.92
N CYS A 108 9.43 -5.98 13.98
CA CYS A 108 9.87 -5.78 15.36
C CYS A 108 10.25 -7.09 16.08
N ASP A 109 9.79 -8.24 15.57
CA ASP A 109 10.25 -9.56 16.01
C ASP A 109 11.79 -9.64 16.06
N ASN A 110 12.30 -10.39 17.04
CA ASN A 110 13.73 -10.52 17.33
C ASN A 110 14.43 -9.14 17.44
N ASN A 111 13.86 -8.23 18.24
CA ASN A 111 14.38 -6.88 18.53
C ASN A 111 14.64 -6.01 17.28
N GLY A 112 13.78 -6.10 16.26
CA GLY A 112 13.92 -5.33 15.04
C GLY A 112 14.91 -5.92 14.03
N ARG A 113 15.41 -7.15 14.23
CA ARG A 113 16.42 -7.77 13.34
C ARG A 113 15.95 -7.81 11.88
N LYS A 114 14.70 -8.24 11.64
CA LYS A 114 14.11 -8.32 10.29
C LYS A 114 13.99 -6.96 9.62
N LEU A 115 13.65 -5.91 10.40
CA LEU A 115 13.67 -4.54 9.91
C LEU A 115 15.08 -4.09 9.52
N SER A 116 16.08 -4.38 10.35
CA SER A 116 17.49 -4.04 10.06
C SER A 116 18.01 -4.75 8.80
N GLU A 117 17.72 -6.04 8.66
CA GLU A 117 18.06 -6.82 7.45
C GLU A 117 17.32 -6.31 6.20
N PHE A 118 16.09 -5.81 6.34
CA PHE A 118 15.34 -5.17 5.26
C PHE A 118 15.94 -3.81 4.86
N LYS A 119 16.17 -2.90 5.82
CA LYS A 119 16.80 -1.58 5.58
C LYS A 119 18.16 -1.72 4.89
N GLY A 120 18.99 -2.65 5.35
CA GLY A 120 20.35 -2.88 4.84
C GLY A 120 20.45 -3.74 3.58
N SER A 121 19.32 -4.16 2.99
CA SER A 121 19.31 -5.03 1.82
C SER A 121 19.62 -4.28 0.51
N LYS A 122 20.31 -4.96 -0.41
CA LYS A 122 20.45 -4.46 -1.80
C LYS A 122 19.15 -4.67 -2.59
N GLY A 123 18.32 -5.62 -2.17
CA GLY A 123 17.01 -5.84 -2.76
C GLY A 123 16.04 -4.66 -2.58
N LEU A 124 16.12 -3.91 -1.48
CA LEU A 124 15.33 -2.68 -1.30
C LEU A 124 15.72 -1.60 -2.33
N GLN A 125 17.03 -1.37 -2.53
CA GLN A 125 17.53 -0.49 -3.59
C GLN A 125 17.13 -0.98 -4.99
N CYS A 126 17.14 -2.29 -5.22
CA CYS A 126 16.65 -2.88 -6.45
C CYS A 126 15.17 -2.52 -6.69
N VAL A 127 14.28 -2.71 -5.71
CA VAL A 127 12.84 -2.39 -5.87
C VAL A 127 12.57 -0.91 -6.13
N PHE A 128 13.34 0.02 -5.56
CA PHE A 128 13.23 1.45 -5.91
C PHE A 128 13.70 1.77 -7.34
N ASN A 129 14.61 0.95 -7.88
CA ASN A 129 15.14 1.05 -9.25
C ASN A 129 14.32 0.26 -10.30
N VAL A 130 13.48 -0.70 -9.89
CA VAL A 130 12.55 -1.41 -10.78
C VAL A 130 11.62 -0.40 -11.47
N ASP A 131 11.30 -0.68 -12.73
CA ASP A 131 10.35 0.15 -13.45
C ASP A 131 8.96 0.08 -12.80
N SER A 132 8.48 1.24 -12.39
CA SER A 132 7.10 1.52 -12.01
C SER A 132 6.03 0.84 -12.88
N SER A 133 6.26 0.70 -14.19
CA SER A 133 5.31 0.03 -15.09
C SER A 133 5.19 -1.48 -14.83
N SER A 134 6.23 -2.13 -14.33
CA SER A 134 6.19 -3.55 -13.96
C SER A 134 5.22 -3.77 -12.80
N PHE A 135 5.31 -2.95 -11.74
CA PHE A 135 4.40 -3.04 -10.61
C PHE A 135 2.99 -2.52 -10.92
N SER A 136 2.82 -1.46 -11.73
CA SER A 136 1.48 -1.01 -12.12
C SER A 136 0.76 -2.02 -13.03
N SER A 137 1.49 -2.85 -13.78
CA SER A 137 0.90 -3.98 -14.52
C SER A 137 0.22 -5.01 -13.61
N CYS A 138 0.67 -5.18 -12.36
CA CYS A 138 0.02 -6.04 -11.37
C CYS A 138 -1.29 -5.47 -10.83
N ILE A 139 -1.50 -4.15 -10.94
CA ILE A 139 -2.63 -3.42 -10.35
C ILE A 139 -3.71 -3.10 -11.41
N LYS A 140 -3.33 -2.90 -12.68
CA LYS A 140 -4.30 -2.64 -13.77
C LYS A 140 -5.47 -3.65 -13.84
N PRO A 141 -5.27 -4.98 -13.70
CA PRO A 141 -6.37 -5.96 -13.73
C PRO A 141 -7.37 -5.79 -12.59
N THR A 142 -6.94 -5.22 -11.46
CA THR A 142 -7.75 -5.10 -10.23
C THR A 142 -8.58 -3.82 -10.22
N SER A 143 -8.60 -3.07 -11.33
CA SER A 143 -9.36 -1.83 -11.46
C SER A 143 -10.83 -2.04 -11.86
N THR A 144 -11.17 -3.22 -12.39
CA THR A 144 -12.51 -3.57 -12.92
C THR A 144 -13.41 -4.18 -11.84
N HIS A 145 -14.00 -3.33 -11.00
CA HIS A 145 -15.02 -3.74 -10.03
C HIS A 145 -16.44 -3.48 -10.54
N SER A 146 -17.40 -4.28 -10.05
CA SER A 146 -18.83 -4.11 -10.35
C SER A 146 -19.38 -2.80 -9.82
N THR A 147 -20.26 -2.16 -10.58
CA THR A 147 -21.09 -1.06 -10.11
C THR A 147 -22.38 -1.56 -9.43
N ASP A 148 -22.76 -0.92 -8.35
CA ASP A 148 -24.01 -1.13 -7.60
C ASP A 148 -24.73 0.23 -7.54
N ALA A 149 -25.90 0.33 -8.16
CA ALA A 149 -26.63 1.59 -8.41
C ALA A 149 -25.74 2.73 -8.99
N GLY A 150 -24.78 2.38 -9.85
CA GLY A 150 -23.83 3.32 -10.47
C GLY A 150 -22.59 3.65 -9.62
N GLU A 151 -22.53 3.26 -8.35
CA GLU A 151 -21.33 3.39 -7.53
C GLU A 151 -20.41 2.18 -7.69
N VAL A 152 -19.10 2.39 -7.80
CA VAL A 152 -18.11 1.31 -7.67
C VAL A 152 -17.98 0.94 -6.18
N ILE A 153 -18.56 -0.19 -5.77
CA ILE A 153 -18.56 -0.65 -4.37
C ILE A 153 -17.63 -1.86 -4.21
N LEU A 154 -16.70 -1.73 -3.25
CA LEU A 154 -15.83 -2.79 -2.74
C LEU A 154 -16.62 -3.68 -1.73
N LYS A 155 -16.60 -5.03 -1.80
CA LYS A 155 -17.43 -5.94 -0.93
C LYS A 155 -16.62 -7.00 -0.12
N GLN A 156 -17.13 -8.24 0.13
CA GLN A 156 -16.43 -9.36 0.86
C GLN A 156 -16.19 -10.75 0.14
N GLU A 157 -15.92 -10.74 -1.17
CA GLU A 157 -15.25 -11.70 -2.08
C GLU A 157 -14.04 -11.05 -2.89
N GLY A 158 -14.17 -10.66 -4.16
CA GLY A 158 -13.11 -10.45 -5.18
C GLY A 158 -11.72 -9.79 -4.96
N PHE A 159 -11.45 -8.82 -4.10
CA PHE A 159 -10.21 -8.00 -4.13
C PHE A 159 -9.19 -8.42 -3.06
N CYS A 160 -9.41 -9.58 -2.42
CA CYS A 160 -8.27 -10.46 -2.10
C CYS A 160 -8.08 -11.57 -3.12
N ASN A 161 -8.95 -11.79 -4.10
CA ASN A 161 -8.47 -12.39 -5.34
C ASN A 161 -7.50 -11.39 -5.98
N ASP A 162 -7.76 -10.08 -5.90
CA ASP A 162 -6.81 -9.04 -6.28
C ASP A 162 -5.58 -8.95 -5.37
N VAL A 163 -5.67 -8.88 -4.03
CA VAL A 163 -4.46 -9.00 -3.18
C VAL A 163 -3.70 -10.33 -3.44
N THR A 164 -4.39 -11.43 -3.74
CA THR A 164 -3.74 -12.70 -4.12
C THR A 164 -3.10 -12.62 -5.50
N HIS A 165 -3.72 -11.93 -6.47
CA HIS A 165 -3.22 -11.70 -7.82
C HIS A 165 -2.00 -10.77 -7.79
N ILE A 166 -2.14 -9.60 -7.17
CA ILE A 166 -1.07 -8.63 -6.95
C ILE A 166 0.06 -9.28 -6.14
N ARG A 167 -0.21 -10.07 -5.10
CA ARG A 167 0.83 -10.85 -4.39
C ARG A 167 1.57 -11.79 -5.32
N LYS A 168 0.86 -12.58 -6.13
CA LYS A 168 1.49 -13.51 -7.09
C LYS A 168 2.34 -12.76 -8.12
N CYS A 169 1.84 -11.63 -8.61
CA CYS A 169 2.51 -10.77 -9.59
C CYS A 169 3.73 -10.04 -9.00
N ILE A 170 3.59 -9.32 -7.89
CA ILE A 170 4.70 -8.63 -7.20
C ILE A 170 5.75 -9.63 -6.69
N LYS A 171 5.35 -10.83 -6.19
CA LYS A 171 6.30 -11.90 -5.88
C LYS A 171 7.10 -12.33 -7.12
N LYS A 172 6.44 -12.45 -8.28
CA LYS A 172 7.11 -12.77 -9.55
C LYS A 172 8.08 -11.65 -9.95
N GLU A 173 7.69 -10.38 -9.86
CA GLU A 173 8.55 -9.25 -10.23
C GLU A 173 9.73 -9.04 -9.25
N ILE A 174 9.54 -9.22 -7.94
CA ILE A 174 10.66 -9.19 -6.98
C ILE A 174 11.65 -10.34 -7.27
N ILE A 175 11.15 -11.52 -7.66
CA ILE A 175 12.00 -12.67 -8.02
C ILE A 175 12.67 -12.49 -9.39
N SER A 176 12.03 -11.84 -10.37
CA SER A 176 12.62 -11.62 -11.70
C SER A 176 13.67 -10.51 -11.69
N GLN A 177 13.40 -9.40 -10.99
CA GLN A 177 14.26 -8.21 -11.00
C GLN A 177 15.34 -8.23 -9.89
N CYS A 178 15.02 -8.78 -8.70
CA CYS A 178 15.82 -8.60 -7.48
C CYS A 178 16.36 -9.91 -6.86
N ASN A 179 16.54 -10.96 -7.66
CA ASN A 179 17.05 -12.28 -7.22
C ASN A 179 18.45 -12.27 -6.57
N GLN A 180 19.22 -11.20 -6.73
CA GLN A 180 20.59 -11.10 -6.20
C GLN A 180 20.65 -11.05 -4.66
N ASP A 181 19.57 -10.63 -4.00
CA ASP A 181 19.49 -10.57 -2.53
C ASP A 181 18.40 -11.52 -2.00
N GLN A 182 18.77 -12.78 -1.81
CA GLN A 182 17.84 -13.83 -1.36
C GLN A 182 17.20 -13.51 0.00
N ARG A 183 17.89 -12.76 0.88
CA ARG A 183 17.30 -12.34 2.18
C ARG A 183 16.17 -11.34 1.97
N PHE A 184 16.36 -10.36 1.08
CA PHE A 184 15.28 -9.46 0.69
C PHE A 184 14.12 -10.21 0.00
N VAL A 185 14.40 -11.22 -0.81
CA VAL A 185 13.38 -12.04 -1.46
C VAL A 185 12.55 -12.82 -0.43
N GLU A 186 13.15 -13.43 0.59
CA GLU A 186 12.40 -14.08 1.67
C GLU A 186 11.63 -13.08 2.54
N ILE A 187 12.24 -11.97 2.96
CA ILE A 187 11.54 -10.92 3.72
C ILE A 187 10.34 -10.38 2.93
N SER A 188 10.50 -10.18 1.62
CA SER A 188 9.40 -9.76 0.74
C SER A 188 8.32 -10.83 0.62
N LYS A 189 8.69 -12.12 0.49
CA LYS A 189 7.71 -13.24 0.49
C LYS A 189 6.93 -13.29 1.81
N ASP A 190 7.57 -13.05 2.95
CA ASP A 190 6.95 -13.03 4.27
C ASP A 190 6.01 -11.84 4.45
N LEU A 191 6.44 -10.62 4.14
CA LEU A 191 5.58 -9.44 4.19
C LEU A 191 4.34 -9.61 3.29
N LEU A 192 4.55 -10.08 2.05
CA LEU A 192 3.48 -10.41 1.11
C LEU A 192 2.54 -11.51 1.65
N ARG A 193 3.07 -12.50 2.37
CA ARG A 193 2.29 -13.55 3.06
C ARG A 193 1.45 -12.95 4.17
N ILE A 194 2.06 -12.21 5.11
CA ILE A 194 1.38 -11.59 6.27
C ILE A 194 0.20 -10.72 5.85
N ILE A 195 0.36 -9.92 4.78
CA ILE A 195 -0.71 -9.11 4.19
C ILE A 195 -1.85 -10.00 3.69
N ASN A 196 -1.53 -11.06 2.93
CA ASN A 196 -2.52 -12.00 2.39
C ASN A 196 -3.15 -12.90 3.48
N ASP A 197 -2.49 -13.15 4.60
CA ASP A 197 -3.01 -14.00 5.66
C ASP A 197 -4.14 -13.29 6.42
N LYS A 198 -4.18 -11.94 6.41
CA LYS A 198 -5.35 -11.15 6.83
C LYS A 198 -6.57 -11.31 5.89
N CYS A 199 -6.40 -11.98 4.74
CA CYS A 199 -7.49 -12.39 3.85
C CYS A 199 -7.95 -13.83 4.10
N ALA A 200 -7.20 -14.62 4.88
CA ALA A 200 -7.41 -16.07 5.02
C ALA A 200 -8.35 -16.45 6.18
N GLY A 201 -8.55 -15.56 7.15
CA GLY A 201 -9.62 -15.68 8.14
C GLY A 201 -10.95 -15.18 7.56
N CYS A 202 -11.82 -16.10 7.12
CA CYS A 202 -13.19 -15.89 6.64
C CYS A 202 -13.48 -14.58 5.84
N ALA A 203 -13.52 -14.71 4.51
CA ALA A 203 -14.29 -13.83 3.60
C ALA A 203 -13.77 -12.38 3.27
N ILE A 204 -12.50 -12.26 2.83
CA ILE A 204 -12.08 -11.51 1.61
C ILE A 204 -12.47 -9.96 1.57
N PHE A 205 -12.79 -9.19 0.49
CA PHE A 205 -11.89 -8.42 -0.44
C PHE A 205 -10.91 -7.41 0.32
N ALA A 206 -9.67 -7.09 -0.17
CA ALA A 206 -8.69 -6.16 0.50
C ALA A 206 -7.74 -5.27 -0.39
N ASN A 207 -7.80 -3.93 -0.34
CA ASN A 207 -7.21 -2.96 -1.33
C ASN A 207 -5.86 -2.34 -0.94
N PHE A 208 -5.14 -2.99 -0.01
CA PHE A 208 -3.97 -2.46 0.70
C PHE A 208 -2.77 -2.13 -0.21
N PHE A 209 -2.68 -2.76 -1.38
CA PHE A 209 -1.65 -2.44 -2.36
C PHE A 209 -1.75 -1.04 -2.96
N LEU A 210 -2.90 -0.36 -2.96
CA LEU A 210 -2.93 1.05 -3.36
C LEU A 210 -2.31 1.97 -2.29
N ILE A 211 -2.46 1.65 -1.00
CA ILE A 211 -1.83 2.41 0.09
C ILE A 211 -0.34 2.11 0.15
N VAL A 212 0.06 0.82 0.09
CA VAL A 212 1.48 0.45 0.04
C VAL A 212 2.15 0.91 -1.25
N ALA A 213 1.47 0.91 -2.40
CA ALA A 213 1.99 1.52 -3.62
C ALA A 213 2.10 3.04 -3.46
N LEU A 214 1.11 3.76 -2.93
CA LEU A 214 1.24 5.21 -2.69
C LEU A 214 2.42 5.53 -1.75
N ILE A 215 2.63 4.74 -0.69
CA ILE A 215 3.79 4.86 0.19
C ILE A 215 5.12 4.56 -0.56
N LEU A 216 5.18 3.52 -1.39
CA LEU A 216 6.34 3.18 -2.22
C LEU A 216 6.62 4.20 -3.35
N PHE A 217 5.58 4.80 -3.93
CA PHE A 217 5.67 5.79 -4.99
C PHE A 217 6.03 7.17 -4.42
N HIS A 218 5.46 7.61 -3.30
CA HIS A 218 5.90 8.83 -2.62
C HIS A 218 7.29 8.68 -2.02
N MET A 219 7.71 7.50 -1.54
CA MET A 219 9.14 7.26 -1.19
C MET A 219 10.09 7.57 -2.36
N LYS A 220 9.63 7.46 -3.62
CA LYS A 220 10.44 7.83 -4.80
C LYS A 220 10.50 9.34 -5.06
N GLU A 221 9.53 10.12 -4.59
CA GLU A 221 9.49 11.59 -4.67
C GLU A 221 10.12 12.28 -3.44
N TYR A 222 10.36 11.53 -2.35
CA TYR A 222 11.00 12.05 -1.13
C TYR A 222 12.47 11.60 -0.94
N LEU A 223 12.98 10.64 -1.72
CA LEU A 223 14.36 10.13 -1.63
C LEU A 223 15.26 10.52 -2.82
N PHE A 224 14.73 11.18 -3.86
CA PHE A 224 15.43 11.57 -5.10
C PHE A 224 14.85 12.84 -5.72
#